data_AF-A0A5J5AUC7-F1
#
_entry.id   AF-A0A5J5AUC7-F1
#
_cell.length_a   1.000
_cell.length_b   1.000
_cell.length_c   1.000
_cell.angle_alpha   90.00
_cell.angle_beta   90.00
_cell.angle_gamma   90.00
#
_symmetry.space_group_name_H-M   'P 1'
#
loop_
_entity.id
_entity.type
_entity.pdbx_description
1 polymer ?
#
loop_
_entity_poly.entity_id
_entity_poly.type
_entity_poly.pdbx_seq_one_letter_code
_entity_poly.pdbx_strand_id
1 'polypeptide(L)'
;MGGERDVTPKQQSPSSYTVEQLVAVNPYNPDILPDLENYVNEQVSSQTYSLDANLCLLRLYQFEPERMSTQIVARILVKALMAMPAPDFSLCLFLIPERVQMEEQIKALIVLLHYLETARFRQFWDEAAKSRHIVEVVPGFEQAIQTYAIHVLSLTYQKVPRSVLAEAINIEGLSLDKFLEHQVANCGWNLEKGQGQGPTHCPASQRVQPSRVEEKCCR
;
A
#
# COMPACT_ATOMS: atom_id res chain seq x y z
N MET A 1 -11.77 66.62 12.62
CA MET A 1 -11.46 66.09 11.27
C MET A 1 -10.67 64.81 11.46
N GLY A 2 -11.38 63.67 11.53
CA GLY A 2 -10.76 62.35 11.56
C GLY A 2 -10.48 61.94 10.12
N GLY A 3 -9.21 61.73 9.79
CA GLY A 3 -8.82 61.18 8.49
C GLY A 3 -9.00 59.67 8.50
N GLU A 4 -9.95 59.20 7.71
CA GLU A 4 -10.14 57.80 7.35
C GLU A 4 -8.84 57.21 6.78
N ARG A 5 -8.32 56.17 7.45
CA ARG A 5 -7.28 55.32 6.88
C ARG A 5 -7.99 54.27 6.03
N ASP A 6 -7.92 54.47 4.73
CA ASP A 6 -8.26 53.50 3.70
C ASP A 6 -7.42 52.23 3.94
N VAL A 7 -8.07 51.16 4.43
CA VAL A 7 -7.45 49.84 4.58
C VAL A 7 -7.74 49.08 3.31
N THR A 8 -6.90 49.26 2.29
CA THR A 8 -6.82 48.32 1.17
C THR A 8 -6.57 46.90 1.70
N PRO A 9 -7.32 45.88 1.25
CA PRO A 9 -7.06 44.50 1.64
C PRO A 9 -5.68 44.10 1.10
N LYS A 10 -4.77 43.73 2.01
CA LYS A 10 -3.49 43.12 1.66
C LYS A 10 -3.77 41.89 0.80
N GLN A 11 -3.39 41.95 -0.47
CA GLN A 11 -3.08 40.76 -1.27
C GLN A 11 -2.03 39.95 -0.50
N GLN A 12 -2.49 38.87 0.13
CA GLN A 12 -1.63 37.88 0.76
C GLN A 12 -1.00 37.04 -0.36
N SER A 13 0.32 37.10 -0.42
CA SER A 13 1.22 36.20 -1.14
C SER A 13 0.85 34.72 -0.92
N PRO A 14 1.08 33.83 -1.91
CA PRO A 14 0.62 32.44 -1.86
C PRO A 14 1.27 31.75 -0.67
N SER A 15 0.44 31.48 0.34
CA SER A 15 0.87 30.79 1.55
C SER A 15 1.20 29.36 1.15
N SER A 16 2.32 28.83 1.65
CA SER A 16 2.72 27.44 1.48
C SER A 16 1.75 26.50 2.20
N TYR A 17 0.56 26.30 1.64
CA TYR A 17 -0.39 25.33 2.16
C TYR A 17 0.14 23.92 1.87
N THR A 18 0.01 23.01 2.84
CA THR A 18 0.28 21.60 2.56
C THR A 18 -0.79 21.07 1.60
N VAL A 19 -0.45 20.08 0.78
CA VAL A 19 -1.39 19.51 -0.20
C VAL A 19 -2.66 18.97 0.49
N GLU A 20 -2.51 18.42 1.69
CA GLU A 20 -3.62 18.00 2.55
C GLU A 20 -4.55 19.15 2.94
N GLN A 21 -4.00 20.35 3.21
CA GLN A 21 -4.79 21.55 3.49
C GLN A 21 -5.48 22.07 2.23
N LEU A 22 -4.84 22.01 1.07
CA LEU A 22 -5.45 22.39 -0.21
C LEU A 22 -6.64 21.49 -0.54
N VAL A 23 -6.50 20.18 -0.32
CA VAL A 23 -7.58 19.20 -0.47
C VAL A 23 -8.72 19.47 0.52
N ALA A 24 -8.41 19.85 1.76
CA ALA A 24 -9.43 20.18 2.76
C ALA A 24 -10.20 21.48 2.46
N VAL A 25 -9.54 22.47 1.85
CA VAL A 25 -10.13 23.79 1.56
C VAL A 25 -10.98 23.77 0.28
N ASN A 26 -10.51 23.12 -0.79
CA ASN A 26 -11.27 23.00 -2.03
C ASN A 26 -10.90 21.73 -2.83
N PRO A 27 -11.53 20.58 -2.54
CA PRO A 27 -11.17 19.30 -3.14
C PRO A 27 -11.47 19.18 -4.65
N TYR A 28 -12.23 20.12 -5.23
CA TYR A 28 -12.63 20.09 -6.63
C TYR A 28 -11.95 21.16 -7.49
N ASN A 29 -10.93 21.85 -6.95
CA ASN A 29 -10.20 22.85 -7.72
C ASN A 29 -9.23 22.16 -8.71
N PRO A 30 -9.41 22.27 -10.05
CA PRO A 30 -8.53 21.63 -11.02
C PRO A 30 -7.10 22.20 -11.05
N ASP A 31 -6.88 23.38 -10.47
CA ASP A 31 -5.56 24.02 -10.37
C ASP A 31 -4.63 23.29 -9.39
N ILE A 32 -5.17 22.49 -8.45
CA ILE A 32 -4.36 21.74 -7.46
C ILE A 32 -3.84 20.41 -8.03
N LEU A 33 -4.30 20.00 -9.21
CA LEU A 33 -3.93 18.74 -9.85
C LEU A 33 -2.39 18.58 -10.00
N PRO A 34 -1.62 19.55 -10.53
CA PRO A 34 -0.16 19.42 -10.62
C PRO A 34 0.51 19.29 -9.24
N ASP A 35 -0.02 19.96 -8.21
CA ASP A 35 0.50 19.85 -6.85
C ASP A 35 0.25 18.44 -6.28
N LEU A 36 -0.92 17.86 -6.54
CA LEU A 36 -1.26 16.49 -6.16
C LEU A 36 -0.40 15.45 -6.88
N GLU A 37 -0.14 15.62 -8.18
CA GLU A 37 0.75 14.73 -8.94
C GLU A 37 2.18 14.77 -8.38
N ASN A 38 2.68 15.96 -8.07
CA ASN A 38 3.98 16.15 -7.43
C ASN A 38 4.00 15.53 -6.04
N TYR A 39 2.92 15.66 -5.27
CA TYR A 39 2.79 15.05 -3.96
C TYR A 39 2.80 13.52 -4.01
N VAL A 40 2.24 12.88 -5.05
CA VAL A 40 2.39 11.43 -5.26
C VAL A 40 3.85 11.05 -5.50
N ASN A 41 4.57 11.85 -6.28
CA ASN A 41 6.00 11.61 -6.52
C ASN A 41 6.83 11.80 -5.25
N GLU A 42 6.50 12.83 -4.46
CA GLU A 42 7.11 13.06 -3.15
C GLU A 42 6.81 11.91 -2.18
N GLN A 43 5.58 11.40 -2.16
CA GLN A 43 5.24 10.21 -1.38
C GLN A 43 6.14 9.03 -1.76
N VAL A 44 6.40 8.81 -3.05
CA VAL A 44 7.30 7.75 -3.51
C VAL A 44 8.73 7.97 -3.01
N SER A 45 9.29 9.17 -3.13
CA SER A 45 10.67 9.46 -2.69
C SER A 45 10.84 9.46 -1.17
N SER A 46 9.84 9.99 -0.44
CA SER A 46 9.87 10.16 1.01
C SER A 46 9.30 8.96 1.76
N GLN A 47 8.85 7.92 1.04
CA GLN A 47 8.22 6.72 1.58
C GLN A 47 7.01 6.99 2.50
N THR A 48 6.32 8.11 2.30
CA THR A 48 5.08 8.48 3.02
C THR A 48 3.84 8.03 2.26
N TYR A 49 2.69 7.89 2.91
CA TYR A 49 1.47 7.44 2.26
C TYR A 49 0.24 8.19 2.77
N SER A 50 -0.52 8.78 1.86
CA SER A 50 -1.77 9.49 2.14
C SER A 50 -2.86 9.05 1.15
N LEU A 51 -3.76 8.19 1.62
CA LEU A 51 -4.87 7.69 0.81
C LEU A 51 -5.82 8.82 0.39
N ASP A 52 -6.13 9.75 1.29
CA ASP A 52 -7.10 10.82 1.01
C ASP A 52 -6.64 11.74 -0.14
N ALA A 53 -5.35 12.08 -0.17
CA ALA A 53 -4.76 12.84 -1.27
C ALA A 53 -4.81 12.05 -2.59
N ASN A 54 -4.51 10.75 -2.54
CA ASN A 54 -4.56 9.87 -3.72
C ASN A 54 -5.99 9.73 -4.27
N LEU A 55 -6.99 9.53 -3.40
CA LEU A 55 -8.40 9.46 -3.80
C LEU A 55 -8.90 10.79 -4.35
N CYS A 56 -8.47 11.92 -3.78
CA CYS A 56 -8.78 13.25 -4.30
C CYS A 56 -8.25 13.43 -5.72
N LEU A 57 -6.99 13.08 -5.97
CA LEU A 57 -6.39 13.13 -7.30
C LEU A 57 -7.13 12.24 -8.31
N LEU A 58 -7.43 10.99 -7.93
CA LEU A 58 -8.18 10.07 -8.80
C LEU A 58 -9.58 10.60 -9.11
N ARG A 59 -10.26 11.23 -8.15
CA ARG A 59 -11.56 11.90 -8.38
C ARG A 59 -11.42 13.08 -9.34
N LEU A 60 -10.40 13.92 -9.19
CA LEU A 60 -10.15 15.03 -10.12
C LEU A 60 -9.93 14.54 -11.56
N TYR A 61 -9.19 13.44 -11.73
CA TYR A 61 -9.04 12.83 -13.05
C TYR A 61 -10.35 12.29 -13.66
N GLN A 62 -11.39 12.02 -12.86
CA GLN A 62 -12.70 11.68 -13.40
C GLN A 62 -13.39 12.89 -14.05
N PHE A 63 -13.16 14.09 -13.53
CA PHE A 63 -13.67 15.34 -14.13
C PHE A 63 -12.84 15.78 -15.34
N GLU A 64 -11.53 15.55 -15.32
CA GLU A 64 -10.60 15.93 -16.40
C GLU A 64 -9.83 14.71 -16.95
N PRO A 65 -10.49 13.85 -17.75
CA PRO A 65 -9.89 12.61 -18.24
C PRO A 65 -8.68 12.83 -19.18
N GLU A 66 -8.59 13.99 -19.83
CA GLU A 66 -7.50 14.32 -20.76
C GLU A 66 -6.16 14.58 -20.04
N ARG A 67 -6.20 14.93 -18.76
CA ARG A 67 -5.01 15.19 -17.93
C ARG A 67 -4.56 13.98 -17.13
N MET A 68 -5.28 12.87 -17.23
CA MET A 68 -4.98 11.66 -16.45
C MET A 68 -3.63 11.05 -16.89
N SER A 69 -2.68 10.97 -15.96
CA SER A 69 -1.40 10.32 -16.18
C SER A 69 -1.43 8.86 -15.72
N THR A 70 -1.32 7.92 -16.66
CA THR A 70 -1.23 6.48 -16.35
C THR A 70 -0.07 6.15 -15.41
N GLN A 71 1.04 6.89 -15.50
CA GLN A 71 2.20 6.68 -14.62
C GLN A 71 1.90 7.04 -13.17
N ILE A 72 1.18 8.14 -12.93
CA ILE A 72 0.79 8.55 -11.58
C ILE A 72 -0.22 7.57 -11.00
N VAL A 73 -1.19 7.14 -11.80
CA VAL A 73 -2.16 6.10 -11.41
C VAL A 73 -1.46 4.81 -11.03
N ALA A 74 -0.48 4.35 -11.82
CA ALA A 74 0.31 3.16 -11.50
C ALA A 74 1.07 3.31 -10.16
N ARG A 75 1.69 4.47 -9.90
CA ARG A 75 2.38 4.75 -8.63
C ARG A 75 1.41 4.67 -7.44
N ILE A 76 0.23 5.29 -7.55
CA ILE A 76 -0.82 5.24 -6.51
C ILE A 76 -1.21 3.79 -6.22
N LEU A 77 -1.47 2.99 -7.26
CA LEU A 77 -1.85 1.59 -7.12
C LEU A 77 -0.73 0.74 -6.48
N VAL A 78 0.54 0.97 -6.86
CA VAL A 78 1.67 0.30 -6.20
C VAL A 78 1.74 0.67 -4.72
N LYS A 79 1.57 1.96 -4.36
CA LYS A 79 1.54 2.38 -2.96
C LYS A 79 0.37 1.76 -2.19
N ALA A 80 -0.81 1.68 -2.82
CA ALA A 80 -1.98 1.04 -2.24
C ALA A 80 -1.76 -0.48 -2.04
N LEU A 81 -1.07 -1.14 -2.97
CA LEU A 81 -0.68 -2.55 -2.85
C LEU A 81 0.27 -2.78 -1.66
N MET A 82 1.16 -1.83 -1.40
CA MET A 82 2.06 -1.86 -0.23
C MET A 82 1.33 -1.61 1.10
N ALA A 83 0.14 -1.00 1.07
CA ALA A 83 -0.68 -0.71 2.26
C ALA A 83 -1.62 -1.86 2.66
N MET A 84 -1.53 -3.02 1.98
CA MET A 84 -2.26 -4.23 2.36
C MET A 84 -2.01 -4.59 3.84
N PRO A 85 -3.04 -5.00 4.62
CA PRO A 85 -4.34 -5.52 4.20
C PRO A 85 -5.45 -4.47 3.97
N ALA A 86 -5.15 -3.17 3.98
CA ALA A 86 -6.17 -2.15 3.76
C ALA A 86 -6.81 -2.28 2.36
N PRO A 87 -8.12 -2.01 2.19
CA PRO A 87 -8.84 -2.18 0.91
C PRO A 87 -8.54 -1.05 -0.11
N ASP A 88 -7.49 -0.27 0.13
CA ASP A 88 -7.13 0.94 -0.60
C ASP A 88 -6.98 0.72 -2.10
N PHE A 89 -6.40 -0.42 -2.50
CA PHE A 89 -6.23 -0.75 -3.92
C PHE A 89 -7.58 -0.85 -4.63
N SER A 90 -8.53 -1.56 -4.04
CA SER A 90 -9.88 -1.71 -4.60
C SER A 90 -10.60 -0.36 -4.66
N LEU A 91 -10.47 0.48 -3.62
CA LEU A 91 -11.04 1.83 -3.60
C LEU A 91 -10.49 2.71 -4.73
N CYS A 92 -9.17 2.69 -4.94
CA CYS A 92 -8.53 3.39 -6.04
C CYS A 92 -8.99 2.86 -7.40
N LEU A 93 -9.10 1.54 -7.55
CA LEU A 93 -9.52 0.90 -8.80
C LEU A 93 -10.94 1.31 -9.23
N PHE A 94 -11.88 1.43 -8.29
CA PHE A 94 -13.23 1.90 -8.58
C PHE A 94 -13.30 3.33 -9.13
N LEU A 95 -12.29 4.15 -8.87
CA LEU A 95 -12.22 5.52 -9.39
C LEU A 95 -11.55 5.59 -10.78
N ILE A 96 -10.83 4.54 -11.19
CA ILE A 96 -10.11 4.52 -12.46
C ILE A 96 -11.04 4.03 -13.58
N PRO A 97 -11.16 4.75 -14.72
CA PRO A 97 -11.97 4.31 -15.85
C PRO A 97 -11.48 3.00 -16.46
N GLU A 98 -12.41 2.17 -16.94
CA GLU A 98 -12.11 0.85 -17.52
C GLU A 98 -11.04 0.89 -18.62
N ARG A 99 -11.08 1.91 -19.50
CA ARG A 99 -10.06 2.10 -20.55
C ARG A 99 -8.62 2.13 -20.00
N VAL A 100 -8.43 2.73 -18.82
CA VAL A 100 -7.12 2.86 -18.16
C VAL A 100 -6.79 1.59 -17.39
N GLN A 101 -7.80 0.93 -16.82
CA GLN A 101 -7.62 -0.40 -16.23
C GLN A 101 -7.16 -1.44 -17.26
N MET A 102 -7.48 -1.22 -18.55
CA MET A 102 -7.06 -2.11 -19.64
C MET A 102 -5.61 -1.93 -20.08
N GLU A 103 -4.93 -0.90 -19.60
CA GLU A 103 -3.49 -0.70 -19.84
C GLU A 103 -2.68 -1.86 -19.23
N GLU A 104 -1.62 -2.27 -19.93
CA GLU A 104 -0.81 -3.43 -19.53
C GLU A 104 -0.25 -3.27 -18.11
N GLN A 105 0.18 -2.06 -17.76
CA GLN A 105 0.75 -1.76 -16.45
C GLN A 105 -0.27 -1.93 -15.32
N ILE A 106 -1.51 -1.48 -15.54
CA ILE A 106 -2.58 -1.54 -14.54
C ILE A 106 -3.12 -2.96 -14.43
N LYS A 107 -3.28 -3.66 -15.56
CA LYS A 107 -3.64 -5.09 -15.58
C LYS A 107 -2.65 -5.93 -14.78
N ALA A 108 -1.35 -5.72 -14.96
CA ALA A 108 -0.33 -6.41 -14.19
C ALA A 108 -0.51 -6.19 -12.68
N LEU A 109 -0.75 -4.95 -12.24
CA LEU A 109 -0.99 -4.63 -10.83
C LEU A 109 -2.27 -5.29 -10.28
N ILE A 110 -3.35 -5.37 -11.06
CA ILE A 110 -4.59 -6.06 -10.67
C ILE A 110 -4.32 -7.56 -10.47
N VAL A 111 -3.55 -8.18 -11.37
CA VAL A 111 -3.16 -9.59 -11.24
C VAL A 111 -2.31 -9.82 -9.99
N LEU A 112 -1.39 -8.90 -9.70
CA LEU A 112 -0.58 -8.94 -8.48
C LEU A 112 -1.45 -8.86 -7.21
N LEU A 113 -2.41 -7.93 -7.17
CA LEU A 113 -3.38 -7.87 -6.07
C LEU A 113 -4.10 -9.20 -5.89
N HIS A 114 -4.62 -9.79 -6.97
CA HIS A 114 -5.35 -11.05 -6.90
C HIS A 114 -4.52 -12.18 -6.28
N TYR A 115 -3.23 -12.30 -6.63
CA TYR A 115 -2.36 -13.29 -6.01
C TYR A 115 -2.11 -13.03 -4.53
N LEU A 116 -2.02 -11.76 -4.10
CA LEU A 116 -1.88 -11.42 -2.69
C LEU A 116 -3.15 -11.73 -1.89
N GLU A 117 -4.33 -11.37 -2.41
CA GLU A 117 -5.63 -11.65 -1.79
C GLU A 117 -5.90 -13.15 -1.66
N THR A 118 -5.46 -13.94 -2.64
CA THR A 118 -5.58 -15.41 -2.62
C THR A 118 -4.40 -16.11 -1.92
N ALA A 119 -3.49 -15.34 -1.30
CA ALA A 119 -2.28 -15.81 -0.61
C ALA A 119 -1.38 -16.73 -1.46
N ARG A 120 -1.36 -16.54 -2.78
CA ARG A 120 -0.52 -17.28 -3.73
C ARG A 120 0.81 -16.57 -3.97
N PHE A 121 1.63 -16.50 -2.95
CA PHE A 121 2.86 -15.72 -2.95
C PHE A 121 3.87 -16.12 -4.03
N ARG A 122 4.03 -17.41 -4.34
CA ARG A 122 4.93 -17.85 -5.42
C ARG A 122 4.55 -17.27 -6.78
N GLN A 123 3.26 -17.38 -7.13
CA GLN A 123 2.75 -16.84 -8.38
C GLN A 123 2.87 -15.31 -8.41
N PHE A 124 2.65 -14.67 -7.27
CA PHE A 124 2.89 -13.24 -7.11
C PHE A 124 4.35 -12.87 -7.45
N TRP A 125 5.35 -13.55 -6.88
CA TRP A 125 6.76 -13.23 -7.11
C TRP A 125 7.19 -13.50 -8.56
N ASP A 126 6.69 -14.58 -9.17
CA ASP A 126 6.93 -14.89 -10.59
C ASP A 126 6.36 -13.79 -11.52
N GLU A 127 5.17 -13.28 -11.20
CA GLU A 127 4.52 -12.22 -11.98
C GLU A 127 5.18 -10.86 -11.74
N ALA A 128 5.52 -10.54 -10.48
CA ALA A 128 6.21 -9.31 -10.09
C ALA A 128 7.58 -9.21 -10.77
N ALA A 129 8.26 -10.35 -10.98
CA ALA A 129 9.52 -10.40 -11.70
C ALA A 129 9.40 -10.00 -13.18
N LYS A 130 8.24 -10.21 -13.81
CA LYS A 130 7.97 -9.76 -15.19
C LYS A 130 7.68 -8.26 -15.24
N SER A 131 7.00 -7.74 -14.22
CA SER A 131 6.58 -6.32 -14.13
C SER A 131 7.53 -5.44 -13.29
N ARG A 132 8.82 -5.82 -13.17
CA ARG A 132 9.81 -5.11 -12.34
C ARG A 132 9.88 -3.60 -12.58
N HIS A 133 9.82 -3.18 -13.84
CA HIS A 133 9.87 -1.77 -14.23
C HIS A 133 8.72 -0.91 -13.68
N ILE A 134 7.63 -1.52 -13.19
CA ILE A 134 6.49 -0.82 -12.58
C ILE A 134 6.64 -0.79 -11.06
N VAL A 135 7.03 -1.92 -10.46
CA VAL A 135 7.08 -2.09 -9.00
C VAL A 135 8.36 -1.53 -8.37
N GLU A 136 9.51 -1.62 -9.06
CA GLU A 136 10.81 -1.14 -8.54
C GLU A 136 10.91 0.39 -8.52
N VAL A 137 9.98 1.09 -9.18
CA VAL A 137 9.87 2.56 -9.12
C VAL A 137 9.55 3.03 -7.70
N VAL A 138 8.87 2.21 -6.90
CA VAL A 138 8.50 2.55 -5.53
C VAL A 138 9.44 1.85 -4.53
N PRO A 139 10.28 2.61 -3.81
CA PRO A 139 11.23 2.00 -2.88
C PRO A 139 10.51 1.37 -1.69
N GLY A 140 10.96 0.18 -1.29
CA GLY A 140 10.39 -0.55 -0.16
C GLY A 140 9.28 -1.54 -0.53
N PHE A 141 8.99 -1.72 -1.84
CA PHE A 141 7.92 -2.59 -2.31
C PHE A 141 8.04 -4.03 -1.79
N GLU A 142 9.19 -4.68 -1.99
CA GLU A 142 9.39 -6.07 -1.56
C GLU A 142 9.22 -6.24 -0.05
N GLN A 143 9.77 -5.31 0.74
CA GLN A 143 9.68 -5.36 2.20
C GLN A 143 8.24 -5.21 2.70
N ALA A 144 7.44 -4.36 2.05
CA ALA A 144 6.02 -4.20 2.38
C ALA A 144 5.24 -5.49 2.10
N ILE A 145 5.47 -6.11 0.94
CA ILE A 145 4.80 -7.37 0.59
C ILE A 145 5.25 -8.53 1.48
N GLN A 146 6.53 -8.63 1.82
CA GLN A 146 7.04 -9.62 2.77
C GLN A 146 6.39 -9.45 4.16
N THR A 147 6.23 -8.20 4.60
CA THR A 147 5.55 -7.88 5.87
C THR A 147 4.09 -8.32 5.84
N TYR A 148 3.39 -8.05 4.74
CA TYR A 148 2.02 -8.53 4.54
C TYR A 148 1.93 -10.06 4.52
N ALA A 149 2.82 -10.74 3.79
CA ALA A 149 2.85 -12.21 3.73
C ALA A 149 3.07 -12.82 5.11
N ILE A 150 3.99 -12.26 5.89
CA ILE A 150 4.23 -12.66 7.28
C ILE A 150 3.00 -12.44 8.15
N HIS A 151 2.31 -11.31 7.99
CA HIS A 151 1.09 -11.02 8.72
C HIS A 151 -0.03 -12.04 8.38
N VAL A 152 -0.24 -12.36 7.10
CA VAL A 152 -1.23 -13.38 6.69
C VAL A 152 -0.89 -14.76 7.26
N LEU A 153 0.39 -15.15 7.21
CA LEU A 153 0.84 -16.42 7.77
C LEU A 153 0.69 -16.47 9.30
N SER A 154 0.95 -15.36 10.01
CA SER A 154 0.80 -15.32 11.46
C SER A 154 -0.66 -15.41 11.92
N LEU A 155 -1.61 -14.98 11.09
CA LEU A 155 -3.04 -15.13 11.33
C LEU A 155 -3.56 -16.55 11.05
N THR A 156 -2.99 -17.23 10.05
CA THR A 156 -3.52 -18.52 9.54
C THR A 156 -2.80 -19.74 10.12
N TYR A 157 -1.55 -19.60 10.56
CA TYR A 157 -0.75 -20.70 11.10
C TYR A 157 -0.36 -20.47 12.56
N GLN A 158 -0.50 -21.49 13.39
CA GLN A 158 0.14 -21.52 14.71
C GLN A 158 1.64 -21.83 14.60
N LYS A 159 2.01 -22.55 13.56
CA LYS A 159 3.33 -23.14 13.31
C LYS A 159 3.55 -23.14 11.80
N VAL A 160 4.47 -22.32 11.31
CA VAL A 160 4.73 -22.15 9.87
C VAL A 160 5.91 -23.02 9.44
N PRO A 161 5.76 -23.94 8.48
CA PRO A 161 6.90 -24.68 7.92
C PRO A 161 7.89 -23.73 7.23
N ARG A 162 9.19 -24.00 7.38
CA ARG A 162 10.24 -23.16 6.77
C ARG A 162 10.09 -23.02 5.26
N SER A 163 9.69 -24.08 4.56
CA SER A 163 9.47 -24.06 3.11
C SER A 163 8.38 -23.07 2.70
N VAL A 164 7.26 -23.07 3.42
CA VAL A 164 6.13 -22.16 3.17
C VAL A 164 6.53 -20.72 3.43
N LEU A 165 7.28 -20.47 4.52
CA LEU A 165 7.77 -19.13 4.81
C LEU A 165 8.75 -18.63 3.74
N ALA A 166 9.70 -19.47 3.32
CA ALA A 166 10.69 -19.16 2.30
C ALA A 166 10.02 -18.78 0.97
N GLU A 167 9.01 -19.55 0.57
CA GLU A 167 8.20 -19.29 -0.62
C GLU A 167 7.39 -17.99 -0.50
N ALA A 168 6.83 -17.72 0.68
CA ALA A 168 6.02 -16.53 0.91
C ALA A 168 6.83 -15.23 0.85
N ILE A 169 8.03 -15.22 1.44
CA ILE A 169 8.90 -14.03 1.48
C ILE A 169 9.88 -13.96 0.31
N ASN A 170 9.94 -15.01 -0.53
CA ASN A 170 10.89 -15.14 -1.64
C ASN A 170 12.36 -15.01 -1.22
N ILE A 171 12.72 -15.60 -0.08
CA ILE A 171 14.09 -15.61 0.44
C ILE A 171 14.48 -17.05 0.75
N GLU A 172 15.63 -17.47 0.23
CA GLU A 172 16.16 -18.82 0.42
C GLU A 172 17.58 -18.81 1.04
N GLY A 173 18.00 -19.98 1.53
CA GLY A 173 19.36 -20.22 2.02
C GLY A 173 19.77 -19.39 3.25
N LEU A 174 21.01 -18.90 3.24
CA LEU A 174 21.62 -18.16 4.36
C LEU A 174 20.91 -16.83 4.67
N SER A 175 20.26 -16.23 3.68
CA SER A 175 19.50 -14.98 3.87
C SER A 175 18.23 -15.22 4.69
N LEU A 176 17.60 -16.39 4.52
CA LEU A 176 16.45 -16.80 5.32
C LEU A 176 16.85 -17.06 6.77
N ASP A 177 18.02 -17.64 7.02
CA ASP A 177 18.54 -17.84 8.38
C ASP A 177 18.76 -16.51 9.11
N LYS A 178 19.42 -15.55 8.45
CA LYS A 178 19.61 -14.19 9.00
C LYS A 178 18.29 -13.48 9.26
N PHE A 179 17.32 -13.64 8.35
CA PHE A 179 15.99 -13.06 8.53
C PHE A 179 15.29 -13.65 9.75
N LEU A 180 15.35 -14.97 9.92
CA LEU A 180 14.78 -15.66 11.07
C LEU A 180 15.46 -15.24 12.38
N GLU A 181 16.78 -15.11 12.42
CA GLU A 181 17.51 -14.60 13.58
C GLU A 181 17.05 -13.19 13.97
N HIS A 182 16.89 -12.31 12.99
CA HIS A 182 16.37 -10.96 13.22
C HIS A 182 14.93 -10.97 13.76
N GLN A 183 14.05 -11.82 13.21
CA GLN A 183 12.67 -11.96 13.66
C GLN A 183 12.56 -12.58 15.07
N VAL A 184 13.45 -13.52 15.42
CA VAL A 184 13.55 -14.08 16.78
C VAL A 184 13.96 -12.98 17.76
N ALA A 185 14.97 -12.18 17.42
CA ALA A 185 15.50 -11.12 18.29
C ALA A 185 14.51 -9.96 18.49
N ASN A 186 13.82 -9.53 17.42
CA ASN A 186 13.05 -8.28 17.43
C ASN A 186 11.55 -8.48 17.49
N CYS A 187 11.06 -9.65 17.08
CA CYS A 187 9.63 -9.92 16.98
C CYS A 187 9.17 -11.06 17.88
N GLY A 188 10.06 -11.79 18.57
CA GLY A 188 9.69 -12.84 19.52
C GLY A 188 9.25 -14.15 18.86
N TRP A 189 9.78 -14.44 17.67
CA TRP A 189 9.59 -15.73 17.00
C TRP A 189 10.37 -16.82 17.74
N ASN A 190 9.85 -18.04 17.80
CA ASN A 190 10.59 -19.20 18.34
C ASN A 190 10.83 -20.24 17.26
N LEU A 191 12.06 -20.73 17.16
CA LEU A 191 12.46 -21.81 16.26
C LEU A 191 12.39 -23.15 16.99
N GLU A 192 11.42 -24.00 16.66
CA GLU A 192 11.42 -25.38 17.17
C GLU A 192 12.37 -26.24 16.33
N LYS A 193 13.54 -26.60 16.89
CA LYS A 193 14.47 -27.55 16.26
C LYS A 193 14.01 -29.00 16.53
N GLY A 194 12.94 -29.42 15.86
CA GLY A 194 12.62 -30.85 15.70
C GLY A 194 13.47 -31.47 14.59
N GLN A 195 13.93 -32.71 14.75
CA GLN A 195 14.83 -33.46 13.83
C GLN A 195 14.31 -33.69 12.39
N GLY A 196 13.32 -32.95 11.93
CA GLY A 196 12.93 -32.80 10.54
C GLY A 196 12.06 -31.56 10.41
N GLN A 197 12.52 -30.56 9.65
CA GLN A 197 11.77 -29.37 9.22
C GLN A 197 10.74 -28.86 10.25
N GLY A 198 11.22 -28.40 11.40
CA GLY A 198 10.37 -27.88 12.46
C GLY A 198 9.78 -26.51 12.11
N PRO A 199 8.51 -26.24 12.46
CA PRO A 199 7.86 -24.98 12.15
C PRO A 199 8.29 -23.82 13.07
N THR A 200 8.34 -22.62 12.51
CA THR A 200 8.54 -21.35 13.22
C THR A 200 7.25 -20.93 13.94
N HIS A 201 7.36 -20.59 15.22
CA HIS A 201 6.27 -20.06 16.03
C HIS A 201 6.18 -18.54 15.85
N CYS A 202 5.06 -18.05 15.32
CA CYS A 202 4.77 -16.62 15.23
C CYS A 202 4.29 -16.07 16.60
N PRO A 203 4.60 -14.82 16.96
CA PRO A 203 4.34 -14.27 18.29
C PRO A 203 2.85 -13.99 18.48
N ALA A 204 2.35 -14.26 19.68
CA ALA A 204 0.94 -14.05 20.06
C ALA A 204 0.49 -12.58 20.06
N SER A 205 1.40 -11.61 19.91
CA SER A 205 1.10 -10.17 20.00
C SER A 205 0.40 -9.58 18.77
N GLN A 206 0.32 -10.32 17.66
CA GLN A 206 -0.45 -9.95 16.45
C GLN A 206 -1.73 -10.78 16.29
N ARG A 207 -2.08 -11.59 17.30
CA ARG A 207 -3.33 -12.33 17.30
C ARG A 207 -4.47 -11.33 17.52
N VAL A 208 -4.96 -10.72 16.45
CA VAL A 208 -6.33 -10.22 16.44
C VAL A 208 -7.17 -11.46 16.71
N GLN A 209 -7.73 -11.56 17.92
CA GLN A 209 -8.69 -12.60 18.20
C GLN A 209 -9.76 -12.47 17.10
N PRO A 210 -10.09 -13.54 16.36
CA PRO A 210 -11.28 -13.48 15.54
C PRO A 210 -12.42 -13.20 16.53
N SER A 211 -13.03 -12.02 16.42
CA SER A 211 -14.30 -11.70 17.06
C SER A 211 -15.21 -12.83 16.64
N ARG A 212 -15.43 -13.78 17.54
CA ARG A 212 -16.30 -14.91 17.30
C ARG A 212 -17.68 -14.29 17.07
N VAL A 213 -18.10 -14.21 15.82
CA VAL A 213 -19.50 -13.97 15.50
C VAL A 213 -20.20 -15.20 16.03
N GLU A 214 -20.72 -15.11 17.25
CA GLU A 214 -21.67 -16.07 17.76
C GLU A 214 -22.92 -15.91 16.90
N GLU A 215 -23.03 -16.74 15.86
CA GLU A 215 -24.31 -17.08 15.27
C GLU A 215 -25.19 -17.63 16.40
N LYS A 216 -26.10 -16.79 16.91
CA LYS A 216 -27.24 -17.26 17.69
C LYS A 216 -28.14 -18.06 16.74
N CYS A 217 -27.83 -19.35 16.63
CA CYS A 217 -28.79 -20.32 16.10
C CYS A 217 -29.97 -20.40 17.08
N CYS A 218 -31.17 -20.30 16.53
CA CYS A 218 -32.46 -20.10 17.19
C CYS A 218 -32.79 -21.10 18.32
N ARG A 219 -33.50 -20.59 19.33
CA ARG A 219 -34.70 -21.25 19.86
C ARG A 219 -35.85 -20.26 19.88
#